data_AF-A0A2I0Q987-F1
#
_entry.id   AF-A0A2I0Q987-F1
#
_cell.length_a   1.000
_cell.length_b   1.000
_cell.length_c   1.000
_cell.angle_alpha   90.00
_cell.angle_beta   90.00
_cell.angle_gamma   90.00
#
_symmetry.space_group_name_H-M   'P 1'
#
loop_
_entity.id
_entity.type
_entity.pdbx_description
1 polymer ?
#
loop_
_entity_poly.entity_id
_entity_poly.type
_entity_poly.pdbx_seq_one_letter_code
_entity_poly.pdbx_strand_id
1 'polypeptide(L)'
;FTLDQKLNILLDANVKAFNNLVFEFLKTTDYPLAKEKTFPLLENDEVLVRDDIFKILEESGVGVPAYYKKIEFEFNGKIGQYARSRSGCFFCFFQQKIEWVWLFEQHPDLYKKAMEYEKDGYTWGQQESLEELIKPERIAAIKDEYIKRMERKSKAKSPYLMDILDDAEGEGCSACFI
;
A
#
# COMPACT_ATOMS: atom_id res chain seq x y z
N PHE A 1 -34.10 16.04 13.39
CA PHE A 1 -32.78 15.62 12.88
C PHE A 1 -31.70 16.01 13.88
N THR A 2 -30.97 15.03 14.40
CA THR A 2 -29.71 15.25 15.14
C THR A 2 -28.63 15.81 14.20
N LEU A 3 -27.52 16.31 14.74
CA LEU A 3 -26.40 16.80 13.94
C LEU A 3 -25.92 15.72 12.94
N ASP A 4 -25.70 14.50 13.43
CA ASP A 4 -25.25 13.36 12.61
C ASP A 4 -26.24 12.98 11.52
N GLN A 5 -27.55 13.04 11.81
CA GLN A 5 -28.58 12.79 10.81
C GLN A 5 -28.59 13.85 9.72
N LYS A 6 -28.35 15.13 10.07
CA LYS A 6 -28.24 16.21 9.06
C LYS A 6 -26.99 16.05 8.20
N LEU A 7 -25.87 15.65 8.82
CA LEU A 7 -24.61 15.40 8.12
C LEU A 7 -24.74 14.25 7.13
N ASN A 8 -25.28 13.10 7.56
CA ASN A 8 -25.47 11.94 6.68
C ASN A 8 -26.42 12.26 5.53
N ILE A 9 -27.52 12.99 5.78
CA ILE A 9 -28.42 13.43 4.70
C ILE A 9 -27.70 14.34 3.69
N LEU A 10 -26.79 15.21 4.15
CA LEU A 10 -25.97 16.04 3.25
C LEU A 10 -24.98 15.20 2.42
N LEU A 11 -24.34 14.21 3.04
CA LEU A 11 -23.42 13.28 2.37
C LEU A 11 -24.16 12.42 1.33
N ASP A 12 -25.36 11.94 1.67
CA ASP A 12 -26.16 11.04 0.83
C ASP A 12 -26.94 11.76 -0.27
N ALA A 13 -27.19 13.07 -0.13
CA ALA A 13 -28.03 13.81 -1.08
C ALA A 13 -27.29 14.25 -2.36
N ASN A 14 -26.07 14.77 -2.24
CA ASN A 14 -25.30 15.26 -3.40
C ASN A 14 -23.81 15.42 -3.07
N VAL A 15 -23.00 14.46 -3.50
CA VAL A 15 -21.54 14.43 -3.31
C VAL A 15 -20.87 15.69 -3.90
N LYS A 16 -21.27 16.14 -5.08
CA LYS A 16 -20.67 17.33 -5.75
C LYS A 16 -20.97 18.61 -4.98
N ALA A 17 -22.20 18.76 -4.48
CA ALA A 17 -22.56 19.90 -3.64
C ALA A 17 -21.79 19.89 -2.31
N PHE A 18 -21.61 18.71 -1.71
CA PHE A 18 -20.78 18.55 -0.52
C PHE A 18 -19.31 18.91 -0.78
N ASN A 19 -18.72 18.41 -1.86
CA ASN A 19 -17.34 18.72 -2.26
C ASN A 19 -17.12 20.22 -2.43
N ASN A 20 -18.02 20.91 -3.14
CA ASN A 20 -17.97 22.35 -3.32
C ASN A 20 -18.12 23.11 -1.98
N LEU A 21 -19.06 22.71 -1.13
CA LEU A 21 -19.24 23.31 0.20
C LEU A 21 -17.98 23.15 1.06
N VAL A 22 -17.37 21.96 1.09
CA VAL A 22 -16.13 21.71 1.82
C VAL A 22 -14.97 22.52 1.25
N PHE A 23 -14.85 22.61 -0.08
CA PHE A 23 -13.79 23.40 -0.70
C PHE A 23 -13.90 24.89 -0.40
N GLU A 24 -15.11 25.45 -0.38
CA GLU A 24 -15.38 26.82 0.05
C GLU A 24 -15.11 27.02 1.55
N PHE A 25 -15.53 26.07 2.39
CA PHE A 25 -15.21 26.09 3.82
C PHE A 25 -13.70 26.07 4.07
N LEU A 26 -12.94 25.26 3.32
CA LEU A 26 -11.48 25.20 3.45
C LEU A 26 -10.83 26.56 3.16
N LYS A 27 -11.43 27.45 2.37
CA LYS A 27 -10.93 28.82 2.14
C LYS A 27 -10.86 29.67 3.41
N THR A 28 -11.61 29.31 4.46
CA THR A 28 -11.57 30.01 5.74
C THR A 28 -10.52 29.45 6.71
N THR A 29 -9.72 28.47 6.26
CA THR A 29 -8.70 27.78 7.07
C THR A 29 -7.29 28.07 6.58
N ASP A 30 -6.29 27.71 7.37
CA ASP A 30 -4.87 27.83 6.99
C ASP A 30 -4.34 26.60 6.24
N TYR A 31 -5.20 25.63 5.89
CA TYR A 31 -4.78 24.41 5.20
C TYR A 31 -4.29 24.71 3.77
N PRO A 32 -3.36 23.90 3.22
CA PRO A 32 -2.80 24.14 1.88
C PRO A 32 -3.87 24.30 0.79
N LEU A 33 -4.94 23.48 0.82
CA LEU A 33 -6.02 23.49 -0.15
C LEU A 33 -6.86 24.80 -0.11
N ALA A 34 -6.78 25.57 0.97
CA ALA A 34 -7.39 26.89 1.07
C ALA A 34 -6.83 27.87 0.02
N LYS A 35 -5.54 27.72 -0.32
CA LYS A 35 -4.82 28.61 -1.24
C LYS A 35 -5.11 28.32 -2.71
N GLU A 36 -5.61 27.13 -3.01
CA GLU A 36 -5.90 26.72 -4.39
C GLU A 36 -7.12 27.47 -4.94
N LYS A 37 -7.11 27.86 -6.21
CA LYS A 37 -8.28 28.54 -6.81
C LYS A 37 -9.35 27.56 -7.27
N THR A 38 -8.92 26.38 -7.71
CA THR A 38 -9.78 25.35 -8.29
C THR A 38 -9.28 23.99 -7.85
N PHE A 39 -10.18 23.02 -7.72
CA PHE A 39 -9.80 21.63 -7.46
C PHE A 39 -10.47 20.72 -8.51
N PRO A 40 -9.71 19.93 -9.28
CA PRO A 40 -10.26 19.17 -10.41
C PRO A 40 -11.33 18.12 -10.05
N LEU A 41 -11.35 17.64 -8.79
CA LEU A 41 -12.23 16.56 -8.36
C LEU A 41 -13.55 17.04 -7.72
N LEU A 42 -13.85 18.34 -7.75
CA LEU A 42 -15.08 18.87 -7.13
C LEU A 42 -16.35 18.24 -7.71
N GLU A 43 -16.34 18.01 -9.03
CA GLU A 43 -17.48 17.44 -9.76
C GLU A 43 -17.44 15.91 -9.87
N ASN A 44 -16.48 15.26 -9.21
CA ASN A 44 -16.35 13.80 -9.22
C ASN A 44 -17.29 13.18 -8.16
N ASP A 45 -18.16 12.29 -8.62
CA ASP A 45 -19.05 11.44 -7.82
C ASP A 45 -18.83 9.94 -8.14
N GLU A 46 -17.75 9.61 -8.83
CA GLU A 46 -17.41 8.23 -9.20
C GLU A 46 -16.88 7.49 -7.97
N VAL A 47 -17.37 6.27 -7.78
CA VAL A 47 -16.86 5.36 -6.75
C VAL A 47 -15.88 4.40 -7.41
N LEU A 48 -14.62 4.82 -7.48
CA LEU A 48 -13.54 4.04 -8.11
C LEU A 48 -12.91 3.07 -7.12
N VAL A 49 -12.72 1.81 -7.54
CA VAL A 49 -11.92 0.83 -6.80
C VAL A 49 -10.46 0.85 -7.27
N ARG A 50 -9.57 0.15 -6.57
CA ARG A 50 -8.13 0.10 -6.90
C ARG A 50 -7.89 -0.23 -8.37
N ASP A 51 -8.57 -1.23 -8.91
CA ASP A 51 -8.38 -1.67 -10.29
C ASP A 51 -8.75 -0.57 -11.30
N ASP A 52 -9.76 0.24 -11.01
CA ASP A 52 -10.13 1.39 -11.84
C ASP A 52 -9.02 2.43 -11.87
N ILE A 53 -8.38 2.69 -10.72
CA ILE A 53 -7.25 3.62 -10.62
C ILE A 53 -6.06 3.12 -11.44
N PHE A 54 -5.72 1.83 -11.34
CA PHE A 54 -4.65 1.23 -12.15
C PHE A 54 -4.94 1.37 -13.64
N LYS A 55 -6.19 1.11 -14.06
CA LYS A 55 -6.62 1.27 -15.45
C LYS A 55 -6.50 2.71 -15.93
N ILE A 56 -6.98 3.69 -15.15
CA ILE A 56 -6.88 5.12 -15.49
C ILE A 56 -5.41 5.54 -15.66
N LEU A 57 -4.53 5.09 -14.76
CA LEU A 57 -3.10 5.41 -14.85
C LEU A 57 -2.46 4.82 -16.11
N GLU A 58 -2.81 3.60 -16.49
CA GLU A 58 -2.30 2.96 -17.72
C GLU A 58 -2.84 3.63 -19.00
N GLU A 59 -4.14 3.92 -19.04
CA GLU A 59 -4.80 4.52 -20.22
C GLU A 59 -4.43 6.01 -20.41
N SER A 60 -4.14 6.74 -19.34
CA SER A 60 -3.72 8.16 -19.39
C SER A 60 -2.31 8.38 -19.96
N GLY A 61 -1.54 7.30 -20.16
CA GLY A 61 -0.14 7.37 -20.60
C GLY A 61 0.85 7.73 -19.50
N VAL A 62 0.40 7.97 -18.26
CA VAL A 62 1.27 8.11 -17.08
C VAL A 62 1.91 6.77 -16.73
N GLY A 63 1.14 5.70 -16.84
CA GLY A 63 1.53 4.35 -16.44
C GLY A 63 1.60 4.18 -14.92
N VAL A 64 1.94 2.96 -14.51
CA VAL A 64 2.15 2.61 -13.10
C VAL A 64 3.63 2.44 -12.78
N PRO A 65 4.09 2.87 -11.59
CA PRO A 65 5.47 2.70 -11.17
C PRO A 65 5.93 1.24 -11.28
N ALA A 66 7.18 1.05 -11.74
CA ALA A 66 7.71 -0.29 -12.03
C ALA A 66 7.73 -1.22 -10.80
N TYR A 67 7.82 -0.67 -9.59
CA TYR A 67 7.84 -1.47 -8.36
C TYR A 67 6.52 -2.20 -8.06
N TYR A 68 5.41 -1.83 -8.69
CA TYR A 68 4.14 -2.57 -8.61
C TYR A 68 4.09 -3.79 -9.54
N LYS A 69 5.02 -3.88 -10.51
CA LYS A 69 5.03 -4.97 -11.49
C LYS A 69 5.60 -6.23 -10.83
N LYS A 70 4.83 -7.31 -10.90
CA LYS A 70 5.24 -8.61 -10.37
C LYS A 70 6.45 -9.14 -11.14
N ILE A 71 7.46 -9.56 -10.39
CA ILE A 71 8.65 -10.21 -10.92
C ILE A 71 8.60 -11.67 -10.48
N GLU A 72 8.81 -12.58 -11.43
CA GLU A 72 8.86 -14.01 -11.15
C GLU A 72 10.22 -14.39 -10.56
N PHE A 73 10.18 -15.29 -9.60
CA PHE A 73 11.38 -15.93 -9.06
C PHE A 73 11.11 -17.43 -8.90
N GLU A 74 12.12 -18.23 -9.18
CA GLU A 74 12.08 -19.67 -8.93
C GLU A 74 12.79 -20.00 -7.62
N PHE A 75 12.17 -20.83 -6.79
CA PHE A 75 12.78 -21.32 -5.56
C PHE A 75 12.31 -22.76 -5.28
N ASN A 76 13.25 -23.69 -5.09
CA ASN A 76 12.97 -25.13 -4.87
C ASN A 76 12.03 -25.76 -5.92
N GLY A 77 12.20 -25.40 -7.20
CA GLY A 77 11.37 -25.91 -8.30
C GLY A 77 9.93 -25.37 -8.33
N LYS A 78 9.65 -24.31 -7.54
CA LYS A 78 8.37 -23.61 -7.51
C LYS A 78 8.56 -22.18 -7.99
N ILE A 79 7.55 -21.66 -8.70
CA ILE A 79 7.54 -20.28 -9.19
C ILE A 79 6.73 -19.42 -8.21
N GLY A 80 7.36 -18.38 -7.68
CA GLY A 80 6.74 -17.31 -6.91
C GLY A 80 6.75 -16.00 -7.69
N GLN A 81 5.94 -15.03 -7.25
CA GLN A 81 5.93 -13.68 -7.78
C GLN A 81 5.98 -12.67 -6.65
N TYR A 82 6.88 -11.72 -6.70
CA TYR A 82 6.99 -10.63 -5.72
C TYR A 82 6.96 -9.25 -6.38
N ALA A 83 6.54 -8.24 -5.63
CA ALA A 83 6.55 -6.83 -6.00
C ALA A 83 6.44 -6.01 -4.71
N ARG A 84 6.54 -4.70 -4.83
CA ARG A 84 6.11 -3.80 -3.76
C ARG A 84 4.60 -3.65 -3.82
N SER A 85 3.95 -3.87 -2.68
CA SER A 85 2.52 -3.72 -2.47
C SER A 85 2.08 -2.25 -2.38
N ARG A 86 2.95 -1.41 -1.80
CA ARG A 86 2.70 0.01 -1.54
C ARG A 86 3.80 0.91 -2.07
N SER A 87 3.42 2.10 -2.51
CA SER A 87 4.33 3.21 -2.77
C SER A 87 4.93 3.65 -1.44
N GLY A 88 6.25 3.62 -1.32
CA GLY A 88 6.89 4.04 -0.08
C GLY A 88 8.40 4.08 -0.20
N CYS A 89 9.04 4.61 0.83
CA CYS A 89 10.49 4.67 0.94
C CYS A 89 11.11 3.27 0.88
N PHE A 90 12.39 3.20 0.49
CA PHE A 90 13.17 1.96 0.54
C PHE A 90 13.53 1.53 1.98
N PHE A 91 13.23 2.38 2.97
CA PHE A 91 13.48 2.18 4.40
C PHE A 91 12.16 2.09 5.20
N CYS A 92 11.11 1.52 4.61
CA CYS A 92 9.80 1.46 5.25
C CYS A 92 9.72 0.30 6.27
N PHE A 93 9.46 0.60 7.55
CA PHE A 93 9.28 -0.41 8.61
C PHE A 93 8.04 -1.31 8.44
N PHE A 94 7.10 -0.92 7.57
CA PHE A 94 5.93 -1.73 7.23
C PHE A 94 6.16 -2.69 6.05
N GLN A 95 7.37 -2.70 5.50
CA GLN A 95 7.70 -3.53 4.36
C GLN A 95 7.73 -5.01 4.75
N GLN A 96 7.09 -5.86 3.97
CA GLN A 96 7.05 -7.30 4.22
C GLN A 96 8.44 -7.92 4.00
N LYS A 97 8.72 -9.04 4.67
CA LYS A 97 10.00 -9.75 4.52
C LYS A 97 10.34 -10.09 3.06
N ILE A 98 9.33 -10.51 2.29
CA ILE A 98 9.53 -10.79 0.85
C ILE A 98 9.85 -9.52 0.05
N GLU A 99 9.31 -8.36 0.44
CA GLU A 99 9.61 -7.09 -0.21
C GLU A 99 11.02 -6.60 0.13
N TRP A 100 11.54 -6.92 1.32
CA TRP A 100 12.96 -6.73 1.65
C TRP A 100 13.87 -7.60 0.79
N VAL A 101 13.50 -8.88 0.57
CA VAL A 101 14.22 -9.75 -0.37
C VAL A 101 14.15 -9.18 -1.80
N TRP A 102 12.98 -8.72 -2.25
CA TRP A 102 12.82 -8.05 -3.54
C TRP A 102 13.72 -6.81 -3.64
N LEU A 103 13.77 -5.96 -2.60
CA LEU A 103 14.61 -4.76 -2.59
C LEU A 103 16.10 -5.12 -2.65
N PHE A 104 16.52 -6.15 -1.92
CA PHE A 104 17.89 -6.65 -1.94
C PHE A 104 18.28 -7.16 -3.34
N GLU A 105 17.42 -7.94 -3.98
CA GLU A 105 17.71 -8.56 -5.29
C GLU A 105 17.62 -7.56 -6.46
N GLN A 106 16.67 -6.62 -6.42
CA GLN A 106 16.43 -5.68 -7.53
C GLN A 106 17.16 -4.34 -7.35
N HIS A 107 17.37 -3.90 -6.12
CA HIS A 107 17.96 -2.60 -5.79
C HIS A 107 18.95 -2.70 -4.60
N PRO A 108 20.04 -3.47 -4.72
CA PRO A 108 20.97 -3.75 -3.62
C PRO A 108 21.58 -2.48 -2.99
N ASP A 109 21.77 -1.41 -3.77
CA ASP A 109 22.30 -0.14 -3.25
C ASP A 109 21.30 0.57 -2.34
N LEU A 110 20.00 0.51 -2.65
CA LEU A 110 18.96 1.06 -1.78
C LEU A 110 18.79 0.19 -0.52
N TYR A 111 18.94 -1.12 -0.66
CA TYR A 111 18.95 -2.03 0.49
C TYR A 111 20.09 -1.69 1.46
N LYS A 112 21.32 -1.49 0.95
CA LYS A 112 22.47 -1.07 1.78
C LYS A 112 22.21 0.26 2.49
N LYS A 113 21.63 1.25 1.80
CA LYS A 113 21.22 2.51 2.44
C LYS A 113 20.16 2.29 3.53
N ALA A 114 19.23 1.35 3.34
CA ALA A 114 18.27 1.00 4.39
C ALA A 114 18.99 0.41 5.61
N MET A 115 19.96 -0.48 5.41
CA MET A 115 20.77 -1.06 6.49
C MET A 115 21.52 0.02 7.29
N GLU A 116 22.06 1.04 6.61
CA GLU A 116 22.77 2.14 7.29
C GLU A 116 21.90 2.93 8.27
N TYR A 117 20.57 2.90 8.13
CA TYR A 117 19.64 3.54 9.05
C TYR A 117 19.31 2.68 10.29
N GLU A 118 19.65 1.39 10.31
CA GLU A 118 19.51 0.54 11.50
C GLU A 118 20.61 0.89 12.51
N LYS A 119 20.37 1.93 13.32
CA LYS A 119 21.30 2.45 14.34
C LYS A 119 20.73 2.35 15.75
N ASP A 120 21.60 2.32 16.74
CA ASP A 120 21.23 2.43 18.18
C ASP A 120 20.21 1.38 18.66
N GLY A 121 20.28 0.16 18.11
CA GLY A 121 19.37 -0.95 18.44
C GLY A 121 18.02 -0.89 17.72
N TYR A 122 17.81 0.09 16.83
CA TYR A 122 16.66 0.14 15.94
C TYR A 122 16.87 -0.78 14.74
N THR A 123 15.86 -1.59 14.44
CA THR A 123 15.79 -2.43 13.23
C THR A 123 14.48 -2.19 12.51
N TRP A 124 14.48 -2.33 11.18
CA TRP A 124 13.27 -2.15 10.39
C TRP A 124 12.27 -3.31 10.59
N GLY A 125 12.78 -4.50 10.89
CA GLY A 125 11.99 -5.67 11.24
C GLY A 125 11.72 -5.75 12.74
N GLN A 126 10.58 -6.33 13.14
CA GLN A 126 10.26 -6.50 14.56
C GLN A 126 11.16 -7.51 15.31
N GLN A 127 11.86 -8.38 14.58
CA GLN A 127 12.52 -9.58 15.16
C GLN A 127 13.94 -9.83 14.63
N GLU A 128 14.34 -9.14 13.56
CA GLU A 128 15.63 -9.37 12.89
C GLU A 128 16.08 -8.09 12.18
N SER A 129 17.39 -7.87 12.12
CA SER A 129 17.97 -6.78 11.33
C SER A 129 17.97 -7.11 9.84
N LEU A 130 18.17 -6.11 8.99
CA LEU A 130 18.36 -6.34 7.56
C LEU A 130 19.64 -7.14 7.28
N GLU A 131 20.69 -7.01 8.10
CA GLU A 131 21.90 -7.83 7.99
C GLU A 131 21.62 -9.33 8.24
N GLU A 132 20.73 -9.64 9.19
CA GLU A 132 20.31 -11.01 9.45
C GLU A 132 19.37 -11.55 8.36
N LEU A 133 18.48 -10.69 7.84
CA LEU A 133 17.50 -11.03 6.82
C LEU A 133 18.15 -11.48 5.52
N ILE A 134 19.27 -10.87 5.11
CA ILE A 134 19.97 -11.22 3.86
C ILE A 134 20.83 -12.48 3.94
N LYS A 135 20.93 -13.13 5.10
CA LYS A 135 21.64 -14.41 5.20
C LYS A 135 21.00 -15.41 4.22
N PRO A 136 21.76 -16.17 3.42
CA PRO A 136 21.20 -17.04 2.38
C PRO A 136 20.13 -18.01 2.90
N GLU A 137 20.35 -18.58 4.09
CA GLU A 137 19.39 -19.47 4.77
C GLU A 137 18.09 -18.75 5.11
N ARG A 138 18.18 -17.47 5.48
CA ARG A 138 17.02 -16.67 5.86
C ARG A 138 16.21 -16.23 4.64
N ILE A 139 16.88 -15.77 3.57
CA ILE A 139 16.23 -15.49 2.28
C ILE A 139 15.49 -16.72 1.78
N ALA A 140 16.15 -17.89 1.82
CA ALA A 140 15.55 -19.17 1.45
C ALA A 140 14.27 -19.46 2.24
N ALA A 141 14.30 -19.31 3.57
CA ALA A 141 13.14 -19.50 4.42
C ALA A 141 12.00 -18.52 4.09
N ILE A 142 12.31 -17.24 3.84
CA ILE A 142 11.32 -16.22 3.47
C ILE A 142 10.66 -16.57 2.14
N LYS A 143 11.45 -16.95 1.12
CA LYS A 143 10.92 -17.34 -0.21
C LYS A 143 10.03 -18.58 -0.12
N ASP A 144 10.46 -19.60 0.62
CA ASP A 144 9.66 -20.82 0.83
C ASP A 144 8.34 -20.55 1.55
N GLU A 145 8.39 -19.78 2.65
CA GLU A 145 7.20 -19.39 3.41
C GLU A 145 6.23 -18.57 2.54
N TYR A 146 6.76 -17.62 1.78
CA TYR A 146 5.98 -16.78 0.89
C TYR A 146 5.28 -17.59 -0.21
N ILE A 147 5.99 -18.50 -0.88
CA ILE A 147 5.40 -19.40 -1.88
C ILE A 147 4.29 -20.26 -1.24
N LYS A 148 4.53 -20.83 -0.06
CA LYS A 148 3.51 -21.61 0.67
C LYS A 148 2.27 -20.79 1.01
N ARG A 149 2.43 -19.51 1.41
CA ARG A 149 1.31 -18.60 1.66
C ARG A 149 0.53 -18.31 0.36
N MET A 150 1.22 -18.05 -0.75
CA MET A 150 0.60 -17.83 -2.07
C MET A 150 -0.18 -19.06 -2.56
N GLU A 151 0.38 -20.26 -2.40
CA GLU A 151 -0.30 -21.51 -2.75
C GLU A 151 -1.59 -21.72 -1.92
N ARG A 152 -1.55 -21.42 -0.62
CA ARG A 152 -2.74 -21.49 0.26
C ARG A 152 -3.82 -20.49 -0.18
N LYS A 153 -3.43 -19.25 -0.47
CA LYS A 153 -4.33 -18.19 -0.96
C LYS A 153 -5.03 -18.58 -2.26
N SER A 154 -4.30 -19.16 -3.22
CA SER A 154 -4.90 -19.64 -4.49
C SER A 154 -5.99 -20.71 -4.31
N LYS A 155 -6.00 -21.41 -3.17
CA LYS A 155 -6.94 -22.50 -2.86
C LYS A 155 -8.07 -22.07 -1.92
N ALA A 156 -7.94 -20.94 -1.23
CA ALA A 156 -8.91 -20.48 -0.25
C ALA A 156 -10.06 -19.71 -0.94
N LYS A 157 -11.15 -20.42 -1.27
CA LYS A 157 -12.48 -19.80 -1.42
C LYS A 157 -13.21 -19.90 -0.08
N SER A 158 -12.75 -19.13 0.91
CA SER A 158 -13.44 -19.09 2.21
C SER A 158 -14.70 -18.22 2.10
N PRO A 159 -15.84 -18.65 2.68
CA PRO A 159 -17.03 -17.82 2.79
C PRO A 159 -16.92 -16.72 3.87
N TYR A 160 -15.84 -16.69 4.66
CA TYR A 160 -15.68 -15.73 5.76
C TYR A 160 -14.90 -14.49 5.31
N LEU A 161 -15.46 -13.31 5.59
CA LEU A 161 -14.89 -12.01 5.25
C LEU A 161 -13.47 -11.81 5.82
N MET A 162 -13.18 -12.31 7.03
CA MET A 162 -11.83 -12.21 7.62
C MET A 162 -10.77 -12.95 6.80
N ASP A 163 -11.12 -14.09 6.18
CA ASP A 163 -10.19 -14.86 5.35
C ASP A 163 -9.95 -14.20 3.97
N ILE A 164 -10.86 -13.30 3.56
CA ILE A 164 -10.77 -12.49 2.34
C ILE A 164 -10.02 -11.17 2.61
N LEU A 165 -10.20 -10.57 3.78
CA LEU A 165 -9.54 -9.32 4.19
C LEU A 165 -8.05 -9.51 4.51
N ASP A 166 -7.62 -10.73 4.83
CA ASP A 166 -6.19 -11.11 4.95
C ASP A 166 -5.42 -10.97 3.61
N ASP A 167 -6.15 -10.69 2.52
CA ASP A 167 -5.64 -10.57 1.15
C ASP A 167 -5.48 -9.13 0.64
N ALA A 168 -5.87 -8.13 1.41
CA ALA A 168 -5.75 -6.73 1.01
C ALA A 168 -4.89 -5.98 2.00
N GLU A 169 -3.57 -6.17 1.99
CA GLU A 169 -2.69 -5.30 2.78
C GLU A 169 -3.16 -5.16 4.26
N GLY A 170 -3.78 -6.23 4.80
CA GLY A 170 -4.93 -6.18 5.72
C GLY A 170 -4.64 -5.98 7.20
N GLU A 171 -3.37 -5.77 7.56
CA GLU A 171 -3.08 -4.84 8.64
C GLU A 171 -2.64 -3.54 7.96
N GLY A 172 -3.65 -2.77 7.54
CA GLY A 172 -3.44 -1.35 7.40
C GLY A 172 -3.01 -0.89 8.78
N CYS A 173 -1.72 -0.56 8.94
CA CYS A 173 -1.23 -0.09 10.22
C CYS A 173 -2.12 1.06 10.64
N SER A 174 -2.65 1.03 11.86
CA SER A 174 -3.48 2.12 12.40
C SER A 174 -2.78 3.48 12.27
N ALA A 175 -1.44 3.50 12.23
CA ALA A 175 -0.64 4.70 12.01
C ALA A 175 -0.69 5.27 10.58
N CYS A 176 -1.12 4.50 9.57
CA CYS A 176 -1.33 5.00 8.20
C CYS A 176 -2.71 5.66 8.01
N PHE A 177 -3.62 5.52 8.98
CA PHE A 177 -4.96 6.12 8.97
C PHE A 177 -5.13 7.27 9.98
N ILE A 178 -4.08 7.58 10.75
CA ILE A 178 -4.02 8.70 11.70
C ILE A 178 -3.34 9.89 11.05
#